data_AF-A0A7S2T625-F1
#
_entry.id   AF-A0A7S2T625-F1
#
_cell.length_a   1.000
_cell.length_b   1.000
_cell.length_c   1.000
_cell.angle_alpha   90.00
_cell.angle_beta   90.00
_cell.angle_gamma   90.00
#
_symmetry.space_group_name_H-M   'P 1'
#
loop_
_entity.id
_entity.type
_entity.pdbx_description
1 polymer ?
#
loop_
_entity_poly.entity_id
_entity_poly.type
_entity_poly.pdbx_seq_one_letter_code
_entity_poly.pdbx_strand_id
1 'polypeptide(L)'
;MDDNTNEEQATELRSLINEVKASGMKVGISIKPKTPAEWIVPFLGEIDMVNVLTVEPGFGGQKFMSDIVGKCKIIREASKEVHIQVDGGVAPSTIDACAAVGANVIVAGSAIFGSDKPQEVIATLKKSVEAAATA
;
A
#
# COMPACT_ATOMS: atom_id res chain seq x y z
N MET A 1 -5.94 -29.25 7.38
CA MET A 1 -5.71 -27.93 6.76
C MET A 1 -4.23 -27.77 6.83
N ASP A 2 -3.57 -27.97 5.69
CA ASP A 2 -2.20 -28.43 5.65
C ASP A 2 -1.25 -27.24 5.75
N ASP A 3 -0.49 -27.16 6.86
CA ASP A 3 0.48 -26.10 7.12
C ASP A 3 1.56 -26.00 6.02
N ASN A 4 1.75 -27.05 5.21
CA ASN A 4 2.69 -27.08 4.09
C ASN A 4 2.41 -26.04 2.98
N THR A 5 1.16 -25.63 2.77
CA THR A 5 0.79 -24.75 1.65
C THR A 5 1.35 -23.33 1.79
N ASN A 6 1.54 -22.85 3.02
CA ASN A 6 2.02 -21.49 3.26
C ASN A 6 3.55 -21.39 3.14
N GLU A 7 4.28 -22.44 3.52
CA GLU A 7 5.74 -22.48 3.40
C GLU A 7 6.19 -22.58 1.93
N GLU A 8 5.49 -23.38 1.13
CA GLU A 8 5.74 -23.48 -0.31
C GLU A 8 5.50 -22.13 -1.00
N GLN A 9 4.35 -21.48 -0.73
CA GLN A 9 4.04 -20.14 -1.25
C GLN A 9 5.06 -19.08 -0.81
N ALA A 10 5.54 -19.14 0.44
CA ALA A 10 6.57 -18.23 0.93
C ALA A 10 7.91 -18.43 0.21
N THR A 11 8.24 -19.69 -0.11
CA THR A 11 9.46 -20.05 -0.86
C THR A 11 9.38 -19.56 -2.29
N GLU A 12 8.26 -19.81 -2.98
CA GLU A 12 8.02 -19.31 -4.35
C GLU A 12 8.06 -17.79 -4.40
N LEU A 13 7.42 -17.12 -3.44
CA LEU A 13 7.44 -15.66 -3.35
C LEU A 13 8.86 -15.11 -3.18
N ARG A 14 9.70 -15.74 -2.33
CA ARG A 14 11.12 -15.36 -2.18
C ARG A 14 11.90 -15.55 -3.47
N SER A 15 11.66 -16.63 -4.21
CA SER A 15 12.28 -16.83 -5.52
C SER A 15 11.92 -15.69 -6.47
N LEU A 16 10.64 -15.34 -6.56
CA LEU A 16 10.16 -14.26 -7.42
C LEU A 16 10.72 -12.89 -7.00
N ILE A 17 10.79 -12.59 -5.70
CA ILE A 17 11.43 -11.38 -5.17
C ILE A 17 12.88 -11.30 -5.69
N ASN A 18 13.63 -12.40 -5.57
CA ASN A 18 15.03 -12.44 -5.98
C ASN A 18 15.19 -12.29 -7.50
N GLU A 19 14.32 -12.90 -8.30
CA GLU A 19 14.32 -12.76 -9.77
C GLU A 19 14.10 -11.32 -10.21
N VAL A 20 13.08 -10.65 -9.64
CA VAL A 20 12.81 -9.23 -9.94
C VAL A 20 13.99 -8.36 -9.53
N LYS A 21 14.59 -8.58 -8.35
CA LYS A 21 15.79 -7.85 -7.92
C LYS A 21 17.01 -8.12 -8.81
N ALA A 22 17.21 -9.36 -9.25
CA ALA A 22 18.30 -9.73 -10.16
C ALA A 22 18.18 -9.03 -11.52
N SER A 23 16.97 -8.63 -11.92
CA SER A 23 16.72 -7.79 -13.10
C SER A 23 16.98 -6.28 -12.88
N GLY A 24 17.41 -5.87 -11.67
CA GLY A 24 17.65 -4.46 -11.33
C GLY A 24 16.37 -3.66 -11.03
N MET A 25 15.24 -4.32 -10.78
CA MET A 25 13.96 -3.68 -10.50
C MET A 25 13.65 -3.64 -9.00
N LYS A 26 12.86 -2.65 -8.58
CA LYS A 26 12.27 -2.59 -7.24
C LYS A 26 11.12 -3.59 -7.14
N VAL A 27 10.91 -4.14 -5.95
CA VAL A 27 9.86 -5.13 -5.68
C VAL A 27 8.74 -4.52 -4.84
N GLY A 28 7.51 -4.65 -5.34
CA GLY A 28 6.30 -4.30 -4.61
C GLY A 28 5.36 -5.49 -4.51
N ILE A 29 4.74 -5.69 -3.34
CA ILE A 29 3.71 -6.72 -3.14
C ILE A 29 2.38 -6.06 -2.79
N SER A 30 1.31 -6.47 -3.47
CA SER A 30 -0.05 -5.98 -3.20
C SER A 30 -0.82 -6.94 -2.29
N ILE A 31 -1.52 -6.41 -1.29
CA ILE A 31 -2.45 -7.16 -0.45
C ILE A 31 -3.89 -6.69 -0.68
N LYS A 32 -4.80 -7.66 -0.83
CA LYS A 32 -6.24 -7.41 -1.03
C LYS A 32 -6.93 -7.09 0.30
N PRO A 33 -8.17 -6.56 0.31
CA PRO A 33 -8.93 -6.33 1.53
C PRO A 33 -9.05 -7.56 2.44
N LYS A 34 -9.13 -8.77 1.86
CA LYS A 34 -9.24 -10.03 2.63
C LYS A 34 -7.89 -10.65 3.04
N THR A 35 -6.77 -10.14 2.56
CA THR A 35 -5.43 -10.64 2.92
C THR A 35 -4.96 -9.98 4.22
N PRO A 36 -4.67 -10.71 5.30
CA PRO A 36 -4.14 -10.14 6.53
C PRO A 36 -2.79 -9.44 6.32
N ALA A 37 -2.51 -8.37 7.08
CA ALA A 37 -1.25 -7.64 6.95
C ALA A 37 -0.06 -8.45 7.48
N GLU A 38 -0.32 -9.32 8.46
CA GLU A 38 0.65 -10.19 9.11
C GLU A 38 1.34 -11.13 8.11
N TRP A 39 0.64 -11.51 7.05
CA TRP A 39 1.20 -12.38 6.01
C TRP A 39 2.39 -11.75 5.29
N ILE A 40 2.44 -10.41 5.16
CA ILE A 40 3.52 -9.72 4.46
C ILE A 40 4.72 -9.40 5.37
N VAL A 41 4.54 -9.44 6.69
CA VAL A 41 5.55 -9.04 7.70
C VAL A 41 6.90 -9.75 7.50
N PRO A 42 6.96 -11.08 7.24
CA PRO A 42 8.23 -11.78 7.05
C PRO A 42 9.05 -11.34 5.83
N PHE A 43 8.45 -10.61 4.90
CA PHE A 43 9.07 -10.21 3.63
C PHE A 43 9.43 -8.72 3.58
N LEU A 44 9.10 -7.92 4.60
CA LEU A 44 9.25 -6.46 4.56
C LEU A 44 10.72 -6.00 4.40
N GLY A 45 11.69 -6.81 4.86
CA GLY A 45 13.12 -6.52 4.67
C GLY A 45 13.64 -6.89 3.27
N GLU A 46 12.82 -7.52 2.44
CA GLU A 46 13.20 -8.06 1.13
C GLU A 46 12.49 -7.34 -0.02
N ILE A 47 11.62 -6.39 0.26
CA ILE A 47 10.84 -5.64 -0.74
C ILE A 47 10.96 -4.14 -0.52
N ASP A 48 10.67 -3.37 -1.55
CA ASP A 48 10.73 -1.91 -1.52
C ASP A 48 9.38 -1.29 -1.13
N MET A 49 8.28 -1.98 -1.43
CA MET A 49 6.93 -1.43 -1.27
C MET A 49 5.88 -2.49 -0.93
N VAL A 50 4.91 -2.12 -0.09
CA VAL A 50 3.65 -2.84 0.08
C VAL A 50 2.51 -1.98 -0.44
N ASN A 51 1.69 -2.50 -1.35
CA ASN A 51 0.48 -1.85 -1.82
C ASN A 51 -0.75 -2.42 -1.10
N VAL A 52 -1.43 -1.57 -0.34
CA VAL A 52 -2.65 -1.90 0.39
C VAL A 52 -3.85 -1.46 -0.44
N LEU A 53 -4.57 -2.44 -1.00
CA LEU A 53 -5.78 -2.18 -1.77
C LEU A 53 -6.95 -1.87 -0.82
N THR A 54 -7.46 -0.63 -0.88
CA THR A 54 -8.60 -0.14 -0.07
C THR A 54 -9.94 -0.23 -0.79
N VAL A 55 -10.00 -1.04 -1.85
CA VAL A 55 -11.18 -1.42 -2.65
C VAL A 55 -11.00 -2.85 -3.17
N GLU A 56 -12.06 -3.45 -3.70
CA GLU A 56 -11.92 -4.72 -4.42
C GLU A 56 -11.16 -4.49 -5.75
N PRO A 57 -10.19 -5.34 -6.12
CA PRO A 57 -9.43 -5.16 -7.35
C PRO A 57 -10.31 -5.22 -8.60
N GLY A 58 -10.03 -4.38 -9.59
CA GLY A 58 -10.59 -4.49 -10.94
C GLY A 58 -11.06 -3.16 -11.53
N PHE A 59 -11.75 -2.32 -10.75
CA PHE A 59 -12.37 -1.08 -11.27
C PHE A 59 -11.98 0.16 -10.46
N GLY A 60 -11.80 1.29 -11.16
CA GLY A 60 -11.62 2.60 -10.54
C GLY A 60 -12.94 3.23 -10.04
N GLY A 61 -12.84 4.28 -9.22
CA GLY A 61 -14.01 5.05 -8.73
C GLY A 61 -14.79 4.39 -7.58
N GLN A 62 -14.30 3.27 -7.05
CA GLN A 62 -14.90 2.60 -5.90
C GLN A 62 -14.70 3.38 -4.60
N LYS A 63 -15.59 3.13 -3.63
CA LYS A 63 -15.56 3.79 -2.32
C LYS A 63 -14.41 3.25 -1.46
N PHE A 64 -13.66 4.17 -0.86
CA PHE A 64 -12.60 3.89 0.10
C PHE A 64 -13.11 3.07 1.30
N MET A 65 -12.42 1.99 1.64
CA MET A 65 -12.71 1.15 2.81
C MET A 65 -11.82 1.57 4.00
N SER A 66 -12.36 2.39 4.90
CA SER A 66 -11.63 2.93 6.08
C SER A 66 -11.00 1.83 6.94
N ASP A 67 -11.71 0.73 7.12
CA ASP A 67 -11.29 -0.32 8.05
C ASP A 67 -10.06 -1.08 7.54
N ILE A 68 -9.81 -1.02 6.23
CA ILE A 68 -8.67 -1.67 5.58
C ILE A 68 -7.39 -0.85 5.75
N VAL A 69 -7.49 0.48 5.89
CA VAL A 69 -6.32 1.35 6.02
C VAL A 69 -5.50 1.04 7.26
N GLY A 70 -6.13 0.48 8.31
CA GLY A 70 -5.48 0.04 9.55
C GLY A 70 -4.36 -0.98 9.32
N LYS A 71 -4.35 -1.71 8.20
CA LYS A 71 -3.24 -2.60 7.82
C LYS A 71 -1.91 -1.87 7.64
N CYS A 72 -1.95 -0.61 7.19
CA CYS A 72 -0.75 0.21 7.05
C CYS A 72 -0.04 0.40 8.38
N LYS A 73 -0.80 0.53 9.49
CA LYS A 73 -0.23 0.68 10.83
C LYS A 73 0.59 -0.55 11.22
N ILE A 74 0.04 -1.75 11.00
CA ILE A 74 0.73 -3.03 11.27
C ILE A 74 2.05 -3.10 10.48
N ILE A 75 2.00 -2.77 9.18
CA ILE A 75 3.19 -2.79 8.31
C ILE A 75 4.22 -1.74 8.76
N ARG A 76 3.79 -0.52 9.12
CA ARG A 76 4.67 0.57 9.56
C ARG A 76 5.27 0.33 10.95
N GLU A 77 4.60 -0.42 11.81
CA GLU A 77 5.13 -0.87 13.09
C GLU A 77 6.20 -1.95 12.89
N ALA A 78 6.01 -2.84 11.91
CA ALA A 78 6.98 -3.88 11.57
C ALA A 78 8.19 -3.39 10.75
N SER A 79 8.06 -2.33 9.94
CA SER A 79 9.17 -1.76 9.17
C SER A 79 9.05 -0.25 8.95
N LYS A 80 10.14 0.48 9.21
CA LYS A 80 10.28 1.91 8.91
C LYS A 80 10.81 2.17 7.50
N GLU A 81 11.39 1.18 6.86
CA GLU A 81 12.11 1.35 5.58
C GLU A 81 11.20 1.12 4.38
N VAL A 82 10.27 0.16 4.48
CA VAL A 82 9.38 -0.17 3.36
C VAL A 82 8.44 0.99 3.04
N HIS A 83 8.22 1.25 1.75
CA HIS A 83 7.17 2.15 1.32
C HIS A 83 5.80 1.49 1.46
N ILE A 84 4.83 2.25 1.96
CA ILE A 84 3.44 1.79 2.08
C ILE A 84 2.62 2.62 1.10
N GLN A 85 2.12 1.93 0.08
CA GLN A 85 1.21 2.46 -0.92
C GLN A 85 -0.24 2.17 -0.52
N VAL A 86 -1.12 3.13 -0.71
CA VAL A 86 -2.57 2.92 -0.61
C VAL A 86 -3.20 3.20 -1.97
N ASP A 87 -4.02 2.25 -2.43
CA ASP A 87 -4.66 2.28 -3.74
C ASP A 87 -6.14 1.89 -3.64
N GLY A 88 -6.99 2.82 -4.08
CA GLY A 88 -8.44 2.65 -4.11
C GLY A 88 -9.19 3.72 -3.32
N GLY A 89 -9.81 4.67 -4.03
CA GLY A 89 -10.68 5.67 -3.40
C GLY A 89 -9.94 6.76 -2.59
N VAL A 90 -8.64 6.94 -2.79
CA VAL A 90 -7.88 7.99 -2.11
C VAL A 90 -8.17 9.37 -2.73
N ALA A 91 -8.47 10.35 -1.87
CA ALA A 91 -8.88 11.71 -2.21
C ALA A 91 -8.50 12.68 -1.07
N PRO A 92 -8.64 14.00 -1.25
CA PRO A 92 -8.41 14.97 -0.18
C PRO A 92 -9.22 14.70 1.11
N SER A 93 -10.40 14.07 1.01
CA SER A 93 -11.22 13.70 2.17
C SER A 93 -10.77 12.45 2.90
N THR A 94 -9.89 11.63 2.31
CA THR A 94 -9.46 10.32 2.88
C THR A 94 -7.95 10.25 3.14
N ILE A 95 -7.18 11.19 2.60
CA ILE A 95 -5.72 11.15 2.68
C ILE A 95 -5.18 11.22 4.11
N ASP A 96 -5.78 12.04 4.98
CA ASP A 96 -5.31 12.20 6.35
C ASP A 96 -5.39 10.88 7.13
N ALA A 97 -6.45 10.09 6.89
CA ALA A 97 -6.60 8.77 7.50
C ALA A 97 -5.55 7.78 7.00
N CYS A 98 -5.10 7.89 5.73
CA CYS A 98 -4.04 7.05 5.17
C CYS A 98 -2.67 7.46 5.71
N ALA A 99 -2.38 8.76 5.72
CA ALA A 99 -1.11 9.31 6.18
C ALA A 99 -0.90 9.02 7.68
N ALA A 100 -1.94 9.18 8.51
CA ALA A 100 -1.88 8.95 9.96
C ALA A 100 -1.49 7.51 10.36
N VAL A 101 -1.72 6.53 9.47
CA VAL A 101 -1.36 5.13 9.70
C VAL A 101 -0.06 4.72 8.99
N GLY A 102 0.69 5.69 8.47
CA GLY A 102 2.04 5.49 7.93
C GLY A 102 2.13 5.21 6.43
N ALA A 103 1.04 5.39 5.67
CA ALA A 103 1.08 5.38 4.22
C ALA A 103 1.85 6.58 3.69
N ASN A 104 2.72 6.35 2.70
CA ASN A 104 3.61 7.39 2.16
C ASN A 104 3.68 7.40 0.62
N VAL A 105 2.99 6.48 -0.06
CA VAL A 105 2.81 6.46 -1.51
C VAL A 105 1.31 6.41 -1.81
N ILE A 106 0.81 7.30 -2.66
CA ILE A 106 -0.63 7.50 -2.83
C ILE A 106 -1.03 7.25 -4.28
N VAL A 107 -1.95 6.33 -4.51
CA VAL A 107 -2.58 6.12 -5.81
C VAL A 107 -3.97 6.78 -5.81
N ALA A 108 -4.12 7.82 -6.62
CA ALA A 108 -5.36 8.57 -6.75
C ALA A 108 -5.71 8.75 -8.24
N GLY A 109 -6.68 7.97 -8.72
CA GLY A 109 -7.18 8.07 -10.09
C GLY A 109 -8.28 9.14 -10.22
N SER A 110 -9.51 8.75 -9.89
CA SER A 110 -10.70 9.59 -10.07
C SER A 110 -10.63 10.95 -9.35
N ALA A 111 -9.97 11.03 -8.20
CA ALA A 111 -9.81 12.29 -7.48
C ALA A 111 -8.95 13.32 -8.23
N ILE A 112 -7.93 12.86 -8.96
CA ILE A 112 -7.04 13.72 -9.73
C ILE A 112 -7.65 14.00 -11.11
N PHE A 113 -7.97 12.95 -11.87
CA PHE A 113 -8.43 13.09 -13.25
C PHE A 113 -9.89 13.57 -13.38
N GLY A 114 -10.68 13.47 -12.32
CA GLY A 114 -12.05 14.00 -12.27
C GLY A 114 -12.15 15.42 -11.70
N SER A 115 -11.02 16.05 -11.35
CA SER A 115 -10.98 17.41 -10.83
C SER A 115 -10.71 18.42 -11.93
N ASP A 116 -11.37 19.58 -11.87
CA ASP A 116 -11.03 20.75 -12.70
C ASP A 116 -9.65 21.34 -12.32
N LYS A 117 -9.11 20.94 -11.16
CA LYS A 117 -7.84 21.44 -10.63
C LYS A 117 -6.92 20.33 -10.11
N PRO A 118 -6.41 19.44 -10.98
CA PRO A 118 -5.60 18.29 -10.58
C PRO A 118 -4.36 18.65 -9.75
N GLN A 119 -3.74 19.81 -10.03
CA GLN A 119 -2.57 20.30 -9.32
C GLN A 119 -2.86 20.61 -7.83
N GLU A 120 -4.02 21.22 -7.54
CA GLU A 120 -4.45 21.50 -6.16
C GLU A 120 -4.72 20.20 -5.39
N VAL A 121 -5.31 19.20 -6.05
CA VAL A 121 -5.52 17.87 -5.47
C VAL A 121 -4.18 17.22 -5.12
N ILE A 122 -3.24 17.16 -6.07
CA ILE A 122 -1.91 16.58 -5.84
C ILE A 122 -1.18 17.29 -4.68
N ALA A 123 -1.22 18.63 -4.65
CA ALA A 123 -0.59 19.40 -3.59
C ALA A 123 -1.19 19.08 -2.21
N THR A 124 -2.52 18.94 -2.14
CA THR A 124 -3.24 18.58 -0.91
C THR A 124 -2.83 17.19 -0.43
N LEU A 125 -2.83 16.20 -1.33
CA LEU A 125 -2.44 14.83 -0.99
C LEU A 125 -1.00 14.77 -0.47
N LYS A 126 -0.08 15.43 -1.16
CA LYS A 126 1.34 15.47 -0.80
C LYS A 126 1.56 16.15 0.56
N LYS A 127 0.91 17.29 0.80
CA LYS A 127 1.03 18.03 2.06
C LYS A 127 0.60 17.21 3.27
N SER A 128 -0.50 16.45 3.13
CA SER A 128 -1.00 15.58 4.21
C SER A 128 0.03 14.49 4.58
N VAL A 129 0.60 13.82 3.57
CA VAL A 129 1.64 12.79 3.77
C VAL A 129 2.91 13.37 4.39
N GLU A 130 3.38 14.53 3.90
CA GLU A 130 4.58 15.18 4.43
C GLU A 130 4.40 15.61 5.89
N ALA A 131 3.24 16.15 6.25
CA ALA A 131 2.93 16.54 7.63
C ALA A 131 2.96 15.33 8.59
N ALA A 132 2.38 14.20 8.17
CA ALA A 132 2.36 12.98 8.98
C ALA A 132 3.75 12.34 9.14
N ALA A 133 4.65 12.49 8.16
CA ALA A 133 6.01 11.95 8.24
C ALA A 133 6.93 12.71 9.23
N THR A 134 6.54 13.94 9.61
CA THR A 134 7.29 14.80 10.54
C THR A 134 6.77 14.78 11.98
N ALA A 135 5.66 14.07 12.24
CA ALA A 135 5.01 13.94 13.54
C ALA A 135 5.52 12.72 14.32
#